data_AF-A0A370TG15-F1
#
_entry.id   AF-A0A370TG15-F1
#
_cell.length_a   1.000
_cell.length_b   1.000
_cell.length_c   1.000
_cell.angle_alpha   90.00
_cell.angle_beta   90.00
_cell.angle_gamma   90.00
#
_symmetry.space_group_name_H-M   'P 1'
#
loop_
_entity.id
_entity.type
_entity.pdbx_description
1 polymer ?
#
loop_
_entity_poly.entity_id
_entity_poly.type
_entity_poly.pdbx_seq_one_letter_code
_entity_poly.pdbx_strand_id
1 'polypeptide(L)'
;MPKSGGVQRLISFTYKPLLAALVISILLRWTDDSKDRKLPNPHPHLSRSLVVASTTSSNLTWLAPALAKSHWTPKVYVTDSANTPLTVPVNKGNEAMTYLTYIIDNYDALPDIIFFHHDHSQDWHQLFSSAYELAISICSPYRNTDTLARVACPAAKM
;
A
#
# COMPACT_ATOMS: atom_id res chain seq x y z
N MET A 1 -56.80 9.96 -52.28
CA MET A 1 -55.99 10.43 -51.14
C MET A 1 -55.99 9.36 -50.05
N PRO A 2 -54.90 8.60 -49.83
CA PRO A 2 -54.87 7.57 -48.80
C PRO A 2 -54.64 8.20 -47.42
N LYS A 3 -55.51 7.86 -46.46
CA LYS A 3 -55.49 8.41 -45.09
C LYS A 3 -54.26 7.91 -44.31
N SER A 4 -53.41 8.83 -43.86
CA SER A 4 -52.12 8.59 -43.19
C SER A 4 -52.20 7.93 -41.79
N GLY A 5 -53.40 7.69 -41.25
CA GLY A 5 -53.59 7.23 -39.87
C GLY A 5 -53.14 5.79 -39.58
N GLY A 6 -53.13 4.90 -40.57
CA GLY A 6 -52.72 3.50 -40.39
C GLY A 6 -51.20 3.33 -40.27
N VAL A 7 -50.46 4.03 -41.12
CA VAL A 7 -48.99 3.99 -41.15
C VAL A 7 -48.39 4.64 -39.89
N GLN A 8 -48.98 5.74 -39.42
CA GLN A 8 -48.54 6.39 -38.17
C GLN A 8 -48.80 5.52 -36.94
N ARG A 9 -49.88 4.73 -36.92
CA ARG A 9 -50.13 3.77 -35.83
C ARG A 9 -49.09 2.65 -35.84
N LEU A 10 -48.78 2.09 -37.00
CA LEU A 10 -47.80 1.00 -37.12
C LEU A 10 -46.40 1.43 -36.70
N ILE A 11 -45.97 2.63 -37.10
CA ILE A 11 -44.70 3.22 -36.67
C ILE A 11 -44.70 3.41 -35.14
N SER A 12 -45.83 3.83 -34.56
CA SER A 12 -45.97 4.01 -33.11
C SER A 12 -45.90 2.73 -32.27
N PHE A 13 -46.24 1.57 -32.85
CA PHE A 13 -46.11 0.29 -32.16
C PHE A 13 -44.67 -0.20 -32.08
N THR A 14 -43.76 0.27 -32.95
CA THR A 14 -42.37 -0.20 -32.98
C THR A 14 -41.42 0.74 -32.26
N TYR A 15 -41.51 2.06 -32.45
CA TYR A 15 -40.54 2.97 -31.81
C TYR A 15 -40.76 3.09 -30.30
N LYS A 16 -42.01 3.02 -29.80
CA LYS A 16 -42.31 3.18 -28.36
C LYS A 16 -41.68 2.09 -27.48
N PRO A 17 -41.85 0.78 -27.74
CA PRO A 17 -41.21 -0.25 -26.92
C PRO A 17 -39.69 -0.26 -27.07
N LEU A 18 -39.17 0.10 -28.25
CA LEU A 18 -37.73 0.12 -28.53
C LEU A 18 -37.03 1.29 -27.82
N LEU A 19 -37.67 2.46 -27.78
CA LEU A 19 -37.21 3.62 -27.02
C LEU A 19 -37.31 3.37 -25.51
N ALA A 20 -38.38 2.70 -25.05
CA ALA A 20 -38.51 2.28 -23.67
C ALA A 20 -37.42 1.27 -23.28
N ALA A 21 -37.14 0.27 -24.13
CA ALA A 21 -36.07 -0.70 -23.89
C ALA A 21 -34.68 -0.04 -23.85
N LEU A 22 -34.43 0.95 -24.71
CA LEU A 22 -33.19 1.72 -24.70
C LEU A 22 -33.04 2.53 -23.41
N VAL A 23 -34.11 3.22 -22.97
CA VAL A 23 -34.13 3.96 -21.70
C VAL A 23 -33.96 3.02 -20.51
N ILE A 24 -34.64 1.87 -20.49
CA ILE A 24 -34.49 0.86 -19.44
C ILE A 24 -33.08 0.29 -19.42
N SER A 25 -32.45 0.06 -20.59
CA SER A 25 -31.08 -0.44 -20.68
C SER A 25 -30.07 0.59 -20.16
N ILE A 26 -30.30 1.87 -20.45
CA ILE A 26 -29.49 2.98 -19.94
C ILE A 26 -29.67 3.14 -18.43
N LEU A 27 -30.91 3.05 -17.95
CA LEU A 27 -31.23 3.10 -16.52
C LEU A 27 -30.62 1.91 -15.77
N LEU A 28 -30.75 0.69 -16.29
CA LEU A 28 -30.13 -0.50 -15.71
C LEU A 28 -28.60 -0.38 -15.67
N ARG A 29 -27.99 0.20 -16.72
CA ARG A 29 -26.55 0.51 -16.74
C ARG A 29 -26.13 1.62 -15.77
N TRP A 30 -27.02 2.56 -15.45
CA TRP A 30 -26.78 3.63 -14.48
C TRP A 30 -27.08 3.21 -13.04
N THR A 31 -27.99 2.26 -12.84
CA THR A 31 -28.33 1.70 -11.54
C THR A 31 -27.47 0.50 -11.16
N ASP A 32 -26.66 -0.03 -12.09
CA ASP A 32 -25.49 -0.84 -11.75
C ASP A 32 -24.38 0.08 -11.22
N ASP A 33 -24.75 0.86 -10.20
CA ASP A 33 -23.85 1.29 -9.14
C ASP A 33 -23.39 -0.02 -8.50
N SER A 34 -22.39 -0.61 -9.15
CA SER A 34 -21.40 -1.43 -8.49
C SER A 34 -20.81 -0.54 -7.40
N LYS A 35 -21.57 -0.38 -6.32
CA LYS A 35 -21.03 -0.15 -5.01
C LYS A 35 -19.93 -1.17 -4.94
N ASP A 36 -18.70 -0.70 -4.99
CA ASP A 36 -17.55 -1.43 -4.57
C ASP A 36 -17.94 -2.00 -3.21
N ARG A 37 -18.44 -3.23 -3.20
CA ARG A 37 -18.58 -4.01 -2.01
C ARG A 37 -17.13 -4.18 -1.62
N LYS A 38 -16.66 -3.32 -0.70
CA LYS A 38 -15.43 -3.55 0.04
C LYS A 38 -15.56 -4.97 0.56
N LEU A 39 -14.95 -5.91 -0.17
CA LEU A 39 -14.78 -7.27 0.31
C LEU A 39 -14.12 -7.10 1.68
N PRO A 40 -14.61 -7.79 2.73
CA PRO A 40 -13.92 -7.81 4.01
C PRO A 40 -12.46 -8.10 3.72
N ASN A 41 -11.57 -7.17 4.09
CA ASN A 41 -10.15 -7.29 3.77
C ASN A 41 -9.68 -8.65 4.32
N PRO A 42 -9.31 -9.62 3.46
CA PRO A 42 -8.91 -10.95 3.94
C PRO A 42 -7.56 -10.91 4.68
N HIS A 43 -6.93 -9.73 4.73
CA HIS A 43 -5.69 -9.49 5.43
C HIS A 43 -5.98 -8.63 6.67
N PRO A 44 -5.78 -9.15 7.90
CA PRO A 44 -5.78 -8.31 9.10
C PRO A 44 -4.80 -7.14 8.93
N HIS A 45 -5.01 -6.06 9.66
CA HIS A 45 -4.06 -4.94 9.70
C HIS A 45 -2.74 -5.44 10.30
N LEU A 46 -1.84 -5.96 9.45
CA LEU A 46 -0.53 -6.43 9.87
C LEU A 46 0.22 -5.29 10.56
N SER A 47 0.65 -5.55 11.79
CA SER A 47 1.54 -4.69 12.55
C SER A 47 2.92 -4.67 11.89
N ARG A 48 3.52 -3.49 11.79
CA ARG A 48 4.77 -3.28 11.04
C ARG A 48 5.72 -2.37 11.82
N SER A 49 6.94 -2.84 12.05
CA SER A 49 8.01 -2.03 12.64
C SER A 49 9.21 -1.89 11.70
N LEU A 50 9.67 -0.65 11.54
CA LEU A 50 10.93 -0.32 10.88
C LEU A 50 11.97 -0.06 11.96
N VAL A 51 12.96 -0.93 12.07
CA VAL A 51 14.02 -0.84 13.08
C VAL A 51 15.25 -0.27 12.39
N VAL A 52 15.62 0.96 12.78
CA VAL A 52 16.76 1.68 12.19
C VAL A 52 17.92 1.68 13.16
N ALA A 53 19.06 1.14 12.74
CA ALA A 53 20.31 1.28 13.46
C ALA A 53 21.01 2.58 13.06
N SER A 54 21.28 3.46 14.02
CA SER A 54 21.91 4.75 13.77
C SER A 54 22.95 5.10 14.84
N THR A 55 23.64 6.20 14.61
CA THR A 55 24.52 6.89 15.57
C THR A 55 24.05 8.33 15.75
N THR A 56 24.67 9.07 16.66
CA THR A 56 24.40 10.50 16.85
C THR A 56 24.76 11.34 15.63
N SER A 57 25.65 10.85 14.76
CA SER A 57 26.07 11.54 13.53
C SER A 57 25.22 11.21 12.29
N SER A 58 24.30 10.25 12.41
CA SER A 58 23.46 9.78 11.30
C SER A 58 22.54 10.85 10.72
N ASN A 59 22.43 10.90 9.40
CA ASN A 59 21.48 11.78 8.70
C ASN A 59 20.19 11.02 8.35
N LEU A 60 19.16 11.19 9.19
CA LEU A 60 17.85 10.54 9.03
C LEU A 60 16.78 11.41 8.35
N THR A 61 17.17 12.47 7.64
CA THR A 61 16.20 13.39 6.99
C THR A 61 15.30 12.71 5.95
N TRP A 62 15.75 11.58 5.39
CA TRP A 62 14.99 10.76 4.45
C TRP A 62 13.82 9.99 5.09
N LEU A 63 13.87 9.76 6.42
CA LEU A 63 12.95 8.85 7.10
C LEU A 63 11.53 9.41 7.14
N ALA A 64 11.35 10.67 7.56
CA ALA A 64 10.04 11.31 7.65
C ALA A 64 9.24 11.29 6.33
N PRO A 65 9.79 11.70 5.16
CA PRO A 65 9.06 11.64 3.90
C PRO A 65 8.82 10.21 3.42
N ALA A 66 9.70 9.24 3.74
CA ALA A 66 9.46 7.83 3.44
C ALA A 66 8.29 7.27 4.26
N LEU A 67 8.25 7.59 5.56
CA LEU A 67 7.20 7.14 6.48
C LEU A 67 5.83 7.69 6.13
N ALA A 68 5.74 8.95 5.67
CA ALA A 68 4.48 9.60 5.28
C ALA A 68 3.69 8.84 4.20
N LYS A 69 4.37 8.00 3.41
CA LYS A 69 3.79 7.19 2.32
C LYS A 69 3.63 5.72 2.71
N SER A 70 3.86 5.37 3.97
CA SER A 70 3.90 3.99 4.45
C SER A 70 3.09 3.78 5.73
N HIS A 71 2.95 2.52 6.14
CA HIS A 71 2.35 2.14 7.43
C HIS A 71 3.38 1.57 8.41
N TRP A 72 4.66 1.93 8.25
CA TRP A 72 5.73 1.47 9.13
C TRP A 72 5.78 2.28 10.43
N THR A 73 5.95 1.59 11.55
CA THR A 73 6.22 2.23 12.85
C THR A 73 7.74 2.30 13.07
N PRO A 74 8.37 3.49 13.09
CA PRO A 74 9.82 3.58 13.26
C PRO A 74 10.26 3.28 14.69
N LYS A 75 11.38 2.57 14.81
CA LYS A 75 12.12 2.25 16.04
C LYS A 75 13.59 2.57 15.78
N VAL A 76 13.98 3.82 16.04
CA VAL A 76 15.33 4.32 15.74
C VAL A 76 16.21 4.14 16.97
N TYR A 77 17.23 3.28 16.87
CA TYR A 77 18.19 3.02 17.94
C TYR A 77 19.47 3.80 17.70
N VAL A 78 19.91 4.55 18.71
CA VAL A 78 21.17 5.30 18.67
C VAL A 78 22.22 4.52 19.47
N THR A 79 23.21 3.99 18.74
CA THR A 79 24.14 2.98 19.28
C THR A 79 25.33 3.56 20.06
N ASP A 80 25.60 4.86 19.93
CA ASP A 80 26.72 5.59 20.54
C ASP A 80 26.29 6.59 21.63
N SER A 81 25.00 6.57 22.02
CA SER A 81 24.46 7.46 23.06
C SER A 81 23.50 6.74 24.00
N ALA A 82 23.95 6.51 25.23
CA ALA A 82 23.19 5.86 26.29
C ALA A 82 22.01 6.72 26.81
N ASN A 83 21.98 8.01 26.49
CA ASN A 83 20.94 8.94 26.94
C ASN A 83 19.72 9.00 25.99
N THR A 84 19.67 8.11 25.00
CA THR A 84 18.57 8.07 24.03
C THR A 84 17.49 7.09 24.46
N PRO A 85 16.20 7.35 24.12
CA PRO A 85 15.10 6.46 24.52
C PRO A 85 15.24 5.02 24.00
N LEU A 86 15.87 4.84 22.84
CA LEU A 86 16.17 3.55 22.25
C LEU A 86 17.67 3.48 22.00
N THR A 87 18.36 2.65 22.76
CA THR A 87 19.80 2.43 22.67
C THR A 87 20.10 0.95 22.83
N VAL A 88 21.37 0.58 22.72
CA VAL A 88 21.84 -0.80 22.92
C VAL A 88 22.59 -0.91 24.24
N PRO A 89 22.57 -2.06 24.94
CA PRO A 89 23.28 -2.23 26.21
C PRO A 89 24.79 -1.99 26.09
N VAL A 90 25.39 -2.55 25.03
CA VAL A 90 26.79 -2.33 24.64
C VAL A 90 26.89 -2.49 23.13
N ASN A 91 27.48 -1.51 22.44
CA ASN A 91 27.69 -1.61 21.00
C ASN A 91 28.92 -2.48 20.66
N LYS A 92 28.72 -3.81 20.57
CA LYS A 92 29.72 -4.80 20.11
C LYS A 92 29.32 -5.51 18.81
N GLY A 93 28.68 -4.79 17.90
CA GLY A 93 28.24 -5.36 16.62
C GLY A 93 27.62 -4.36 15.65
N ASN A 94 27.79 -3.05 15.90
CA ASN A 94 27.18 -1.98 15.11
C ASN A 94 25.67 -2.21 14.97
N GLU A 95 25.18 -2.29 13.74
CA GLU A 95 23.78 -2.55 13.42
C GLU A 95 23.24 -3.86 14.01
N ALA A 96 24.06 -4.90 14.08
CA ALA A 96 23.63 -6.20 14.58
C ALA A 96 23.17 -6.13 16.04
N MET A 97 23.78 -5.25 16.85
CA MET A 97 23.36 -5.07 18.24
C MET A 97 21.99 -4.43 18.34
N THR A 98 21.67 -3.47 17.47
CA THR A 98 20.34 -2.87 17.40
C THR A 98 19.28 -3.93 17.09
N TYR A 99 19.51 -4.74 16.05
CA TYR A 99 18.53 -5.72 15.60
C TYR A 99 18.29 -6.80 16.66
N LEU A 100 19.36 -7.30 17.27
CA LEU A 100 19.26 -8.29 18.34
C LEU A 100 18.57 -7.72 19.60
N THR A 101 18.90 -6.50 20.00
CA THR A 101 18.25 -5.82 21.14
C THR A 101 16.75 -5.68 20.90
N TYR A 102 16.34 -5.23 19.72
CA TYR A 102 14.93 -5.11 19.37
C TYR A 102 14.19 -6.45 19.47
N ILE A 103 14.77 -7.53 18.92
CA ILE A 103 14.16 -8.86 18.96
C ILE A 103 14.00 -9.35 20.40
N ILE A 104 15.03 -9.17 21.24
CA ILE A 104 15.00 -9.59 22.64
C ILE A 104 13.94 -8.81 23.42
N ASP A 105 13.94 -7.48 23.31
CA ASP A 105 13.06 -6.61 24.09
C ASP A 105 11.58 -6.75 23.72
N ASN A 106 11.30 -7.24 22.51
CA ASN A 106 9.94 -7.36 21.98
C ASN A 106 9.54 -8.83 21.73
N TYR A 107 10.31 -9.82 22.21
CA TYR A 107 10.16 -11.23 21.83
C TYR A 107 8.73 -11.77 21.95
N ASP A 108 8.04 -11.43 23.04
CA ASP A 108 6.67 -11.88 23.33
C ASP A 108 5.60 -11.14 22.50
N ALA A 109 5.96 -10.01 21.88
CA ALA A 109 5.05 -9.10 21.20
C ALA A 109 5.64 -8.56 19.88
N LEU A 110 6.35 -9.41 19.14
CA LEU A 110 6.91 -9.04 17.85
C LEU A 110 5.78 -8.68 16.86
N PRO A 111 5.96 -7.64 16.03
CA PRO A 111 4.98 -7.32 15.00
C PRO A 111 5.01 -8.38 13.90
N ASP A 112 3.96 -8.42 13.08
CA ASP A 112 3.83 -9.35 11.97
C ASP A 112 4.97 -9.19 10.95
N ILE A 113 5.46 -7.95 10.78
CA ILE A 113 6.56 -7.64 9.87
C ILE A 113 7.55 -6.70 10.56
N ILE A 114 8.83 -7.09 10.51
CA ILE A 114 9.95 -6.28 10.96
C ILE A 114 10.84 -6.02 9.76
N PHE A 115 11.22 -4.76 9.56
CA PHE A 115 12.23 -4.38 8.58
C PHE A 115 13.42 -3.77 9.32
N PHE A 116 14.54 -4.49 9.31
CA PHE A 116 15.82 -4.03 9.83
C PHE A 116 16.56 -3.24 8.75
N HIS A 117 16.96 -2.02 9.08
CA HIS A 117 17.60 -1.10 8.14
C HIS A 117 18.69 -0.28 8.82
N HIS A 118 19.75 0.04 8.08
CA HIS A 118 20.75 1.00 8.54
C HIS A 118 20.28 2.44 8.29
N ASP A 119 21.01 3.41 8.81
CA ASP A 119 20.62 4.81 8.85
C ASP A 119 20.76 5.57 7.52
N HIS A 120 21.54 5.06 6.57
CA HIS A 120 21.80 5.78 5.31
C HIS A 120 20.58 5.83 4.40
N SER A 121 20.44 6.95 3.68
CA SER A 121 19.43 7.11 2.62
C SER A 121 19.77 6.29 1.38
N GLN A 122 21.06 6.14 1.08
CA GLN A 122 21.59 5.30 0.02
C GLN A 122 23.12 5.18 0.20
N ASP A 123 23.63 3.94 0.15
CA ASP A 123 25.05 3.60 0.16
C ASP A 123 25.53 3.13 -1.21
N TRP A 124 26.85 3.08 -1.40
CA TRP A 124 27.48 2.75 -2.69
C TRP A 124 27.18 1.33 -3.19
N HIS A 125 26.81 0.42 -2.30
CA HIS A 125 26.39 -0.94 -2.63
C HIS A 125 24.87 -1.11 -2.80
N GLN A 126 24.08 -0.05 -2.57
CA GLN A 126 22.64 -0.11 -2.71
C GLN A 126 22.21 0.36 -4.10
N LEU A 127 21.44 -0.49 -4.79
CA LEU A 127 20.89 -0.17 -6.10
C LEU A 127 19.80 0.90 -6.03
N PHE A 128 19.05 0.94 -4.93
CA PHE A 128 17.96 1.87 -4.71
C PHE A 128 18.09 2.61 -3.38
N SER A 129 17.42 3.75 -3.27
CA SER A 129 17.34 4.50 -2.01
C SER A 129 16.51 3.76 -0.97
N SER A 130 16.82 3.98 0.31
CA SER A 130 16.10 3.45 1.47
C SER A 130 14.61 3.78 1.44
N ALA A 131 14.27 4.99 0.98
CA ALA A 131 12.86 5.40 0.81
C ALA A 131 12.13 4.56 -0.25
N TYR A 132 12.83 4.18 -1.32
CA TYR A 132 12.29 3.32 -2.36
C TYR A 132 12.11 1.89 -1.86
N GLU A 133 13.12 1.32 -1.19
CA GLU A 133 13.06 -0.03 -0.59
C GLU A 133 11.88 -0.15 0.38
N LEU A 134 11.68 0.87 1.23
CA LEU A 134 10.53 0.93 2.12
C LEU A 134 9.19 0.95 1.40
N ALA A 135 9.10 1.68 0.29
CA ALA A 135 7.88 1.75 -0.50
C ALA A 135 7.53 0.40 -1.15
N ILE A 136 8.53 -0.33 -1.66
CA ILE A 136 8.30 -1.62 -2.32
C ILE A 136 8.17 -2.79 -1.35
N SER A 137 8.71 -2.70 -0.13
CA SER A 137 8.55 -3.73 0.91
C SER A 137 7.09 -3.96 1.34
N ILE A 138 6.22 -2.99 1.06
CA ILE A 138 4.77 -3.06 1.33
C ILE A 138 4.04 -3.90 0.26
N CYS A 139 4.66 -4.09 -0.90
CA CYS A 139 4.14 -4.90 -1.98
C CYS A 139 4.45 -6.38 -1.78
N SER A 140 3.44 -7.18 -1.44
CA SER A 140 3.59 -8.63 -1.38
C SER A 140 3.86 -9.21 -2.79
N PRO A 141 4.94 -9.98 -3.01
CA PRO A 141 5.16 -10.72 -4.25
C PRO A 141 4.24 -11.95 -4.39
N TYR A 142 3.44 -12.29 -3.37
CA TYR A 142 2.66 -13.55 -3.34
C TYR A 142 1.32 -13.50 -4.09
N ARG A 143 1.13 -12.56 -5.02
CA ARG A 143 -0.13 -12.47 -5.77
C ARG A 143 0.10 -12.53 -7.28
N ASN A 144 0.57 -13.68 -7.74
CA ASN A 144 0.78 -13.98 -9.17
C ASN A 144 -0.17 -15.05 -9.73
N THR A 145 -1.31 -15.34 -9.09
CA THR A 145 -2.35 -16.21 -9.67
C THR A 145 -3.68 -15.53 -9.93
N ASP A 146 -3.93 -14.33 -9.40
CA ASP A 146 -5.22 -13.64 -9.59
C ASP A 146 -5.05 -12.39 -10.45
N THR A 147 -5.57 -12.46 -11.67
CA THR A 147 -5.56 -11.43 -12.72
C THR A 147 -6.20 -10.09 -12.31
N LEU A 148 -6.69 -9.94 -11.08
CA LEU A 148 -7.42 -8.77 -10.58
C LEU A 148 -6.61 -7.88 -9.62
N ALA A 149 -5.34 -8.18 -9.34
CA ALA A 149 -4.58 -7.46 -8.32
C ALA A 149 -3.51 -6.50 -8.82
N ARG A 150 -3.81 -5.76 -9.89
CA ARG A 150 -2.97 -4.66 -10.39
C ARG A 150 -2.96 -3.40 -9.49
N VAL A 151 -3.59 -3.42 -8.32
CA VAL A 151 -3.99 -2.18 -7.62
C VAL A 151 -3.04 -1.71 -6.52
N ALA A 152 -2.02 -2.47 -6.10
CA ALA A 152 -1.31 -2.12 -4.85
C ALA A 152 0.18 -1.75 -5.00
N CYS A 153 0.73 -1.63 -6.20
CA CYS A 153 2.10 -1.15 -6.37
C CYS A 153 2.10 0.01 -7.36
N PRO A 154 2.51 1.22 -6.96
CA PRO A 154 2.87 2.22 -7.96
C PRO A 154 3.98 1.59 -8.80
N ALA A 155 3.73 1.45 -10.10
CA ALA A 155 4.80 1.12 -11.03
C ALA A 155 5.90 2.15 -10.80
N ALA A 156 7.01 1.70 -10.22
CA ALA A 156 8.22 2.48 -10.09
C ALA A 156 8.62 2.90 -11.50
N LYS A 157 8.36 4.15 -11.86
CA LYS A 157 8.89 4.74 -13.07
C LYS A 157 10.34 5.08 -12.75
N MET A 158 11.25 4.35 -13.39
CA MET A 158 12.67 4.67 -13.48
C MET A 158 12.88 6.07 -14.05
#